data_AF-A0A316HQD2-F1
#
_entry.id   AF-A0A316HQD2-F1
#
_cell.length_a   1.000
_cell.length_b   1.000
_cell.length_c   1.000
_cell.angle_alpha   90.00
_cell.angle_beta   90.00
_cell.angle_gamma   90.00
#
_symmetry.space_group_name_H-M   'P 1'
#
loop_
_entity.id
_entity.type
_entity.pdbx_description
1 polymer ?
#
loop_
_entity_poly.entity_id
_entity_poly.type
_entity_poly.pdbx_seq_one_letter_code
_entity_poly.pdbx_strand_id
1 'polypeptide(L)'
;MRHACLIVRENDAAYGAWHFRRGKSTETVKVDNVLSSNDGNAVLRWTLDGHGIAIRSAWEIAPYLARGELIPLLGDWKLPNADIYATYLERSEVSSAKVRAFLDFTAKYLATS
;
A
#
# COMPACT_ATOMS: atom_id res chain seq x y z
N MET A 1 -11.42 22.27 -6.57
CA MET A 1 -11.26 21.73 -5.20
C MET A 1 -9.86 21.17 -5.07
N ARG A 2 -9.17 21.45 -3.95
CA ARG A 2 -7.85 20.91 -3.62
C ARG A 2 -8.06 19.96 -2.43
N HIS A 3 -7.74 18.68 -2.59
CA HIS A 3 -7.73 17.73 -1.48
C HIS A 3 -6.34 17.71 -0.84
N ALA A 4 -6.27 17.59 0.48
CA ALA A 4 -5.00 17.30 1.13
C ALA A 4 -4.55 15.88 0.76
N CYS A 5 -3.28 15.72 0.43
CA CYS A 5 -2.71 14.41 0.13
C CYS A 5 -2.11 13.84 1.42
N LEU A 6 -2.65 12.73 1.89
CA LEU A 6 -2.21 12.07 3.11
C LEU A 6 -1.18 11.01 2.75
N ILE A 7 0.01 11.07 3.36
CA ILE A 7 1.14 10.20 2.98
C ILE A 7 1.61 9.37 4.17
N VAL A 8 1.72 8.06 3.96
CA VAL A 8 2.47 7.18 4.85
C VAL A 8 3.94 7.25 4.47
N ARG A 9 4.80 7.59 5.43
CA ARG A 9 6.26 7.65 5.25
C ARG A 9 6.85 6.29 5.56
N GLU A 10 6.85 5.42 4.57
CA GLU A 10 7.48 4.10 4.62
C GLU A 10 8.67 4.06 3.65
N ASN A 11 9.83 3.56 4.12
CA ASN A 11 11.09 3.44 3.36
C ASN A 11 11.65 4.77 2.78
N ASP A 12 12.58 4.64 1.83
CA ASP A 12 13.15 5.73 1.00
C ASP A 12 12.27 6.10 -0.21
N ALA A 13 10.99 5.71 -0.21
CA ALA A 13 10.08 6.06 -1.30
C ALA A 13 9.99 7.59 -1.44
N ALA A 14 10.16 8.10 -2.67
CA ALA A 14 10.26 9.53 -2.95
C ALA A 14 9.10 10.30 -2.30
N TYR A 15 9.42 11.05 -1.26
CA TYR A 15 8.45 11.83 -0.50
C TYR A 15 7.70 12.79 -1.42
N GLY A 16 6.38 12.75 -1.39
CA GLY A 16 5.54 13.70 -2.13
C GLY A 16 5.40 13.41 -3.63
N ALA A 17 5.62 12.17 -4.08
CA ALA A 17 5.31 11.75 -5.45
C ALA A 17 4.39 10.52 -5.47
N TRP A 18 3.28 10.61 -6.20
CA TRP A 18 2.37 9.50 -6.46
C TRP A 18 2.53 9.01 -7.89
N HIS A 19 2.76 7.72 -8.05
CA HIS A 19 2.94 7.10 -9.35
C HIS A 19 1.67 6.37 -9.77
N PHE A 20 1.23 6.62 -11.00
CA PHE A 20 0.03 6.01 -11.58
C PHE A 20 0.36 5.41 -12.93
N ARG A 21 -0.29 4.30 -13.27
CA ARG A 21 -0.16 3.65 -14.57
C ARG A 21 -1.53 3.37 -15.19
N ARG A 22 -1.67 3.64 -16.48
CA ARG A 22 -2.83 3.28 -17.29
C ARG A 22 -2.38 2.76 -18.64
N GLY A 23 -2.45 1.44 -18.83
CA GLY A 23 -1.92 0.77 -20.02
C GLY A 23 -0.42 0.99 -20.18
N LYS A 24 -0.03 1.73 -21.23
CA LYS A 24 1.35 2.12 -21.53
C LYS A 24 1.75 3.48 -20.94
N SER A 25 0.80 4.25 -20.42
CA SER A 25 1.05 5.56 -19.81
C SER A 25 1.43 5.40 -18.34
N THR A 26 2.45 6.14 -17.93
CA THR A 26 2.85 6.29 -16.54
C THR A 26 2.86 7.77 -16.21
N GLU A 27 2.22 8.15 -15.12
CA GLU A 27 2.16 9.52 -14.62
C GLU A 27 2.76 9.57 -13.23
N THR A 28 3.55 10.60 -12.96
CA THR A 28 4.06 10.89 -11.62
C THR A 28 3.54 12.25 -11.20
N VAL A 29 2.69 12.26 -10.19
CA VAL A 29 2.08 13.47 -9.65
C VAL A 29 2.83 13.87 -8.41
N LYS A 30 3.46 15.04 -8.46
CA LYS A 30 3.98 15.67 -7.24
C LYS A 30 2.81 16.17 -6.42
N VAL A 31 2.75 15.80 -5.15
CA VAL A 31 1.70 16.21 -4.23
C VAL A 31 2.24 17.26 -3.27
N ASP A 32 1.68 18.47 -3.38
CA ASP A 32 1.96 19.59 -2.48
C ASP A 32 0.83 19.67 -1.43
N ASN A 33 1.15 20.05 -0.18
CA ASN A 33 0.29 19.96 1.03
C ASN A 33 0.07 18.54 1.55
N VAL A 34 1.13 18.03 2.20
CA VAL A 34 1.17 16.69 2.77
C VAL A 34 0.96 16.74 4.27
N LEU A 35 -0.15 16.18 4.75
CA LEU A 35 -0.20 15.66 6.12
C LEU A 35 0.40 14.25 6.07
N SER A 36 1.49 14.02 6.81
CA SER A 36 2.18 12.73 6.78
C SER A 36 2.38 12.13 8.16
N SER A 37 2.42 10.81 8.20
CA SER A 37 2.80 10.01 9.37
C SER A 37 3.64 8.84 8.90
N ASN A 38 4.50 8.31 9.77
CA ASN A 38 5.15 7.00 9.56
C ASN A 38 4.28 5.83 10.03
N ASP A 39 3.07 6.10 10.54
CA ASP A 39 2.08 5.09 10.91
C ASP A 39 0.93 5.08 9.89
N GLY A 40 0.78 3.94 9.21
CA GLY A 40 -0.32 3.71 8.29
C GLY A 40 -1.68 3.85 8.98
N ASN A 41 -1.88 3.38 10.20
CA ASN A 41 -3.19 3.47 10.85
C ASN A 41 -3.63 4.92 11.09
N ALA A 42 -2.69 5.80 11.46
CA ALA A 42 -2.96 7.23 11.61
C ALA A 42 -3.47 7.86 10.30
N VAL A 43 -2.81 7.55 9.17
CA VAL A 43 -3.23 8.05 7.85
C VAL A 43 -4.59 7.49 7.44
N LEU A 44 -4.89 6.23 7.77
CA LEU A 44 -6.19 5.62 7.45
C LEU A 44 -7.29 6.34 8.22
N ARG A 45 -7.04 6.57 9.51
CA ARG A 45 -7.99 7.28 10.36
C ARG A 45 -8.27 8.68 9.84
N TRP A 46 -7.23 9.43 9.47
CA TRP A 46 -7.43 10.75 8.86
C TRP A 46 -8.23 10.70 7.56
N THR A 47 -8.05 9.65 6.76
CA THR A 47 -8.81 9.45 5.51
C THR A 47 -10.29 9.20 5.82
N LEU A 48 -10.59 8.32 6.77
CA LEU A 48 -11.95 8.00 7.21
C LEU A 48 -12.65 9.21 7.86
N ASP A 49 -11.90 10.03 8.58
CA ASP A 49 -12.40 11.28 9.19
C ASP A 49 -12.53 12.43 8.15
N GLY A 50 -12.23 12.18 6.87
CA GLY A 50 -12.47 13.11 5.76
C GLY A 50 -11.40 14.19 5.58
N HIS A 51 -10.22 14.03 6.17
CA HIS A 51 -9.15 15.03 6.10
C HIS A 51 -8.41 15.09 4.76
N GLY A 52 -8.62 14.13 3.85
CA GLY A 52 -7.96 14.13 2.56
C GLY A 52 -8.08 12.82 1.80
N ILE A 53 -7.19 12.65 0.83
CA ILE A 53 -7.07 11.47 -0.02
C ILE A 53 -5.75 10.75 0.27
N ALA A 54 -5.77 9.42 0.24
CA ALA A 54 -4.60 8.58 0.53
C ALA A 54 -4.52 7.42 -0.46
N ILE A 55 -3.30 6.96 -0.71
CA ILE A 55 -3.03 5.68 -1.37
C ILE A 55 -2.91 4.61 -0.27
N ARG A 56 -3.67 3.52 -0.38
CA ARG A 56 -3.71 2.43 0.61
C ARG A 56 -3.73 1.05 -0.01
N SER A 57 -3.31 0.06 0.78
CA SER A 57 -3.47 -1.36 0.43
C SER A 57 -4.95 -1.68 0.27
N ALA A 58 -5.31 -2.29 -0.86
CA ALA A 58 -6.69 -2.68 -1.16
C ALA A 58 -7.27 -3.62 -0.09
N TRP A 59 -6.44 -4.52 0.46
CA TRP A 59 -6.85 -5.47 1.49
C TRP A 59 -7.25 -4.78 2.80
N GLU A 60 -6.48 -3.76 3.17
CA GLU A 60 -6.73 -2.99 4.38
C GLU A 60 -8.01 -2.16 4.27
N ILE A 61 -8.25 -1.54 3.10
CA ILE A 61 -9.39 -0.64 2.92
C ILE A 61 -10.69 -1.33 2.46
N ALA A 62 -10.62 -2.58 2.01
CA ALA A 62 -11.77 -3.37 1.54
C ALA A 62 -13.01 -3.30 2.44
N PRO A 63 -12.93 -3.49 3.78
CA PRO A 63 -14.12 -3.41 4.64
C PRO A 63 -14.74 -2.01 4.68
N TYR A 64 -13.94 -0.94 4.57
CA TYR A 64 -14.43 0.45 4.59
C TYR A 64 -15.06 0.84 3.24
N LEU A 65 -14.53 0.32 2.13
CA LEU A 65 -15.17 0.44 0.82
C LEU A 65 -16.53 -0.27 0.79
N ALA A 66 -16.61 -1.48 1.34
CA ALA A 66 -17.86 -2.24 1.42
C ALA A 66 -18.95 -1.55 2.25
N ARG A 67 -18.54 -0.80 3.29
CA ARG A 67 -19.45 -0.01 4.14
C ARG A 67 -19.74 1.39 3.59
N GLY A 68 -19.12 1.79 2.48
CA GLY A 68 -19.30 3.12 1.88
C GLY A 68 -18.64 4.26 2.65
N GLU A 69 -17.74 3.95 3.60
CA GLU A 69 -16.97 4.94 4.36
C GLU A 69 -15.81 5.52 3.53
N LEU A 70 -15.35 4.77 2.53
CA LEU A 70 -14.35 5.20 1.56
C LEU A 70 -14.90 5.08 0.14
N ILE A 71 -14.42 5.96 -0.75
CA ILE A 71 -14.77 5.97 -2.16
C ILE A 71 -13.48 5.80 -2.98
N PRO A 72 -13.42 4.86 -3.92
CA PRO A 72 -12.26 4.70 -4.77
C PRO A 72 -12.15 5.88 -5.75
N LEU A 73 -10.94 6.42 -5.89
CA LEU A 73 -10.64 7.50 -6.82
C LEU A 73 -9.74 6.99 -7.94
N LEU A 74 -9.83 7.63 -9.10
CA LEU A 74 -8.98 7.33 -10.27
C LEU A 74 -9.03 5.84 -10.68
N GLY A 75 -10.23 5.22 -10.70
CA GLY A 75 -10.38 3.78 -10.95
C GLY A 75 -9.78 3.24 -12.26
N ASP A 76 -9.56 4.10 -13.25
CA ASP A 76 -8.88 3.75 -14.52
C ASP A 76 -7.34 3.67 -14.38
N TRP A 77 -6.81 4.08 -13.24
CA TRP A 77 -5.38 4.14 -12.96
C TRP A 77 -4.99 3.09 -11.94
N LYS A 78 -3.84 2.46 -12.17
CA LYS A 78 -3.23 1.49 -11.27
C LYS A 78 -2.09 2.13 -10.51
N LEU A 79 -2.00 1.78 -9.24
CA LEU A 79 -0.86 2.07 -8.39
C LEU A 79 0.25 1.03 -8.61
N PRO A 80 1.50 1.30 -8.19
CA PRO A 80 2.55 0.30 -8.17
C PRO A 80 2.11 -0.92 -7.34
N ASN A 81 2.61 -2.10 -7.71
CA ASN A 81 2.35 -3.31 -6.94
C ASN A 81 2.98 -3.19 -5.54
N ALA A 82 2.25 -3.65 -4.52
CA ALA A 82 2.78 -3.86 -3.19
C ALA A 82 3.20 -5.32 -3.03
N ASP A 83 4.32 -5.68 -3.66
CA ASP A 83 4.82 -7.06 -3.65
C ASP A 83 5.27 -7.46 -2.22
N ILE A 84 4.89 -8.66 -1.79
CA ILE A 84 5.28 -9.21 -0.49
C ILE A 84 6.51 -10.09 -0.67
N TYR A 85 7.57 -9.76 0.06
CA TYR A 85 8.83 -10.50 0.05
C TYR A 85 9.08 -11.16 1.40
N ALA A 86 9.52 -12.43 1.37
CA ALA A 86 10.05 -13.10 2.55
C ALA A 86 11.57 -13.00 2.54
N THR A 87 12.15 -12.26 3.49
CA THR A 87 13.60 -12.06 3.61
C THR A 87 14.20 -12.92 4.72
N TYR A 88 15.30 -13.61 4.43
CA TYR A 88 16.00 -14.48 5.38
C TYR A 88 17.51 -14.46 5.12
N LEU A 89 18.31 -14.80 6.13
CA LEU A 89 19.78 -14.81 6.02
C LEU A 89 20.26 -15.97 5.13
N GLU A 90 21.12 -15.65 4.16
CA GLU A 90 21.64 -16.59 3.16
C GLU A 90 22.49 -17.73 3.76
N ARG A 91 23.22 -17.45 4.85
CA ARG A 91 24.13 -18.41 5.50
C ARG A 91 23.61 -18.81 6.88
N SER A 92 22.74 -19.82 6.92
CA SER A 92 22.78 -20.95 7.89
C SER A 92 21.46 -21.72 8.00
N GLU A 93 20.31 -21.17 7.58
CA GLU A 93 19.01 -21.77 7.97
C GLU A 93 17.95 -21.91 6.86
N VAL A 94 18.25 -21.47 5.63
CA VAL A 94 17.38 -21.61 4.43
C VAL A 94 17.16 -23.08 4.02
N SER A 95 17.86 -24.00 4.67
CA SER A 95 17.72 -25.45 4.48
C SER A 95 16.89 -26.14 5.56
N SER A 96 16.41 -25.45 6.60
CA SER A 96 15.57 -26.12 7.59
C SER A 96 14.19 -26.41 7.01
N ALA A 97 13.73 -27.66 7.16
CA ALA A 97 12.41 -28.06 6.67
C ALA A 97 11.28 -27.20 7.25
N LYS A 98 11.47 -26.63 8.45
CA LYS A 98 10.51 -25.74 9.11
C LYS A 98 10.35 -24.41 8.39
N VAL A 99 11.45 -23.76 8.02
CA VAL A 99 11.41 -22.49 7.29
C VAL A 99 10.75 -22.68 5.93
N ARG A 100 11.11 -23.75 5.19
CA ARG A 100 10.47 -24.07 3.91
C ARG A 100 8.97 -24.35 4.07
N ALA A 101 8.58 -25.17 5.04
CA ALA A 101 7.17 -25.45 5.30
C ALA A 101 6.37 -24.17 5.63
N PHE A 102 6.96 -23.25 6.41
CA PHE A 102 6.34 -21.96 6.71
C PHE A 102 6.24 -21.07 5.46
N LEU A 103 7.29 -20.98 4.65
CA LEU A 103 7.28 -20.21 3.40
C LEU A 103 6.26 -20.77 2.41
N ASP A 104 6.20 -22.09 2.23
CA ASP A 104 5.24 -22.77 1.36
C ASP A 104 3.80 -22.53 1.82
N PHE A 105 3.55 -22.62 3.13
CA PHE A 105 2.24 -22.32 3.70
C PHE A 105 1.86 -20.85 3.48
N THR A 106 2.76 -19.93 3.80
CA THR A 106 2.51 -18.49 3.73
C THR A 106 2.29 -18.03 2.29
N ALA A 107 3.08 -18.53 1.33
CA ALA A 107 2.91 -18.24 -0.08
C ALA A 107 1.55 -18.71 -0.60
N LYS A 108 1.11 -19.92 -0.22
CA LYS A 108 -0.23 -20.44 -0.58
C LYS A 108 -1.36 -19.63 0.05
N TYR A 109 -1.20 -19.25 1.32
CA TYR A 109 -2.18 -18.45 2.06
C TYR A 109 -2.37 -17.08 1.42
N LEU A 110 -1.27 -16.37 1.13
CA LEU A 110 -1.29 -15.04 0.52
C LEU A 110 -1.76 -15.06 -0.95
N ALA A 111 -1.57 -16.16 -1.68
CA ALA A 111 -2.07 -16.28 -3.05
C ALA A 111 -3.61 -16.44 -3.15
N THR A 112 -4.27 -16.81 -2.06
CA THR A 112 -5.72 -17.10 -2.02
C THR A 112 -6.52 -16.01 -1.29
N SER A 113 -5.84 -15.02 -0.69
CA SER A 113 -6.43 -13.98 0.16
C SER A 113 -6.73 -12.68 -0.59
#